data_AF-E3FWY7-F1
#
_entry.id   AF-E3FWY7-F1
#
_cell.length_a   1.000
_cell.length_b   1.000
_cell.length_c   1.000
_cell.angle_alpha   90.00
_cell.angle_beta   90.00
_cell.angle_gamma   90.00
#
_symmetry.space_group_name_H-M   'P 1'
#
loop_
_entity.id
_entity.type
_entity.pdbx_description
1 polymer ?
#
loop_
_entity_poly.entity_id
_entity_poly.type
_entity_poly.pdbx_seq_one_letter_code
_entity_poly.pdbx_strand_id
1 'polypeptide(L)'
;MPHSKRTLSRRLGLKLGALMLCVSGCGFAEEPQREERPEAAQERAALAVKKVMPLGDSITQGASGRASYRCALWQKIQAGGSSADFVGSLTGGHGGANSCGVSGFDVQHEGHWGWRADQILAQISTWAANTRPDIALIHLGSNDMFQGNTVDSTIQELSQIIDRLRAANPNIQIFLAQLIPATNSSALQGFNQRIPGLASSKSTAASPVTVVDQWTGFNAQTDTYDGIHPNPAGEAKMAERWYQAIRSSL
;
A
#
# COMPACT_ATOMS: atom_id res chain seq x y z
N MET A 1 -18.26 69.95 -15.10
CA MET A 1 -19.42 70.24 -14.23
C MET A 1 -19.58 69.08 -13.25
N PRO A 2 -19.92 69.36 -11.99
CA PRO A 2 -18.96 69.34 -10.86
C PRO A 2 -19.47 68.46 -9.70
N HIS A 3 -18.90 68.27 -8.50
CA HIS A 3 -18.19 69.10 -7.51
C HIS A 3 -17.40 68.15 -6.56
N SER A 4 -16.13 68.41 -6.21
CA SER A 4 -15.66 69.25 -5.07
C SER A 4 -16.14 68.72 -3.70
N LYS A 5 -15.29 68.45 -2.71
CA LYS A 5 -14.48 69.46 -2.01
C LYS A 5 -13.19 68.92 -1.35
N ARG A 6 -12.16 69.77 -1.46
CA ARG A 6 -10.91 69.84 -0.70
C ARG A 6 -11.15 70.37 0.72
N THR A 7 -10.25 70.01 1.66
CA THR A 7 -9.41 70.92 2.51
C THR A 7 -8.51 70.06 3.41
N LEU A 8 -7.17 70.02 3.27
CA LEU A 8 -6.07 70.96 3.63
C LEU A 8 -5.90 71.25 5.14
N SER A 9 -4.73 70.87 5.71
CA SER A 9 -3.75 71.76 6.38
C SER A 9 -2.64 70.91 7.05
N ARG A 10 -1.39 70.84 6.52
CA ARG A 10 -0.20 71.69 6.74
C ARG A 10 0.41 71.69 8.16
N ARG A 11 1.69 71.25 8.25
CA ARG A 11 2.89 71.89 8.86
C ARG A 11 3.94 70.79 9.13
N LEU A 12 5.02 70.66 8.35
CA LEU A 12 6.33 71.34 8.43
C LEU A 12 7.00 71.29 9.83
N GLY A 13 8.13 70.60 9.93
CA GLY A 13 9.00 70.62 11.11
C GLY A 13 10.21 69.68 11.00
N LEU A 14 11.29 70.18 10.41
CA LEU A 14 12.62 69.56 10.38
C LEU A 14 13.32 69.79 11.74
N LYS A 15 13.89 68.76 12.39
CA LYS A 15 14.98 68.93 13.38
C LYS A 15 15.94 67.73 13.39
N LEU A 16 17.20 68.02 13.07
CA LEU A 16 18.40 67.25 13.43
C LEU A 16 18.63 67.30 14.96
N GLY A 17 19.21 66.25 15.54
CA GLY A 17 19.78 66.30 16.89
C GLY A 17 20.05 64.92 17.49
N ALA A 18 21.33 64.56 17.62
CA ALA A 18 21.86 63.29 18.11
C ALA A 18 21.57 63.01 19.60
N LEU A 19 21.49 61.73 19.98
CA LEU A 19 22.09 61.26 21.23
C LEU A 19 22.30 59.75 21.22
N MET A 20 23.57 59.36 21.35
CA MET A 20 24.03 58.00 21.61
C MET A 20 23.68 57.63 23.06
N LEU A 21 22.89 56.58 23.27
CA LEU A 21 22.82 55.87 24.54
C LEU A 21 23.07 54.38 24.28
N CYS A 22 24.20 53.89 24.75
CA CYS A 22 24.45 52.47 24.95
C CYS A 22 23.41 51.94 25.95
N VAL A 23 22.62 50.94 25.55
CA VAL A 23 21.92 50.07 26.49
C VAL A 23 22.30 48.64 26.16
N SER A 24 23.04 48.07 27.11
CA SER A 24 23.43 46.67 27.20
C SER A 24 22.24 45.72 27.10
N GLY A 25 22.47 44.59 26.43
CA GLY A 25 21.99 43.28 26.86
C GLY A 25 20.48 43.04 26.86
N CYS A 26 19.97 42.59 25.72
CA CYS A 26 18.90 41.60 25.68
C CYS A 26 19.44 40.39 24.92
N GLY A 27 19.86 39.36 25.66
CA GLY A 27 20.13 38.05 25.07
C GLY A 27 18.82 37.47 24.55
N PHE A 28 18.77 37.21 23.25
CA PHE A 28 17.80 36.27 22.71
C PHE A 28 18.22 34.89 23.23
N ALA A 29 17.49 34.37 24.20
CA ALA A 29 17.61 32.97 24.56
C ALA A 29 17.09 32.16 23.37
N GLU A 30 17.99 31.47 22.67
CA GLU A 30 17.63 30.40 21.75
C GLU A 30 16.82 29.37 22.53
N GLU A 31 15.56 29.21 22.12
CA GLU A 31 14.66 28.21 22.66
C GLU A 31 15.27 26.83 22.35
N PRO A 32 15.58 25.99 23.35
CA PRO A 32 16.26 24.73 23.11
C PRO A 32 15.36 23.84 22.26
N GLN A 33 15.84 23.45 21.08
CA GLN A 33 15.22 22.42 20.24
C GLN A 33 15.00 21.19 21.11
N ARG A 34 13.74 20.91 21.45
CA ARG A 34 13.37 19.80 22.33
C ARG A 34 13.58 18.50 21.56
N GLU A 35 14.75 17.90 21.73
CA GLU A 35 15.11 16.60 21.17
C GLU A 35 14.03 15.57 21.58
N GLU A 36 13.27 15.05 20.61
CA GLU A 36 12.23 14.06 20.88
C GLU A 36 12.89 12.82 21.49
N ARG A 37 12.42 12.41 22.67
CA ARG A 37 12.93 11.20 23.32
C ARG A 37 12.73 10.00 22.38
N PRO A 38 13.76 9.17 22.16
CA PRO A 38 13.69 8.00 21.27
C PRO A 38 12.48 7.11 21.51
N GLU A 39 12.07 6.98 22.78
CA GLU A 39 10.89 6.22 23.22
C GLU A 39 9.58 6.77 22.66
N ALA A 40 9.40 8.10 22.63
CA ALA A 40 8.20 8.74 22.05
C ALA A 40 8.18 8.65 20.51
N ALA A 41 9.35 8.65 19.87
CA ALA A 41 9.46 8.42 18.43
C ALA A 41 9.17 6.96 18.05
N GLN A 42 9.62 6.00 18.88
CA GLN A 42 9.29 4.58 18.75
C GLN A 42 7.80 4.32 18.99
N GLU A 43 7.21 4.95 20.00
CA GLU A 43 5.78 4.84 20.31
C GLU A 43 4.91 5.44 19.18
N ARG A 44 5.31 6.59 18.62
CA ARG A 44 4.65 7.16 17.43
C ARG A 44 4.81 6.30 16.18
N ALA A 45 5.97 5.68 15.97
CA ALA A 45 6.20 4.76 14.85
C ALA A 45 5.41 3.44 15.00
N ALA A 46 5.17 3.00 16.23
CA ALA A 46 4.31 1.87 16.55
C ALA A 46 2.80 2.21 16.40
N LEU A 47 2.42 3.48 16.57
CA LEU A 47 1.05 3.97 16.40
C LEU A 47 0.73 4.48 14.97
N ALA A 48 1.71 4.48 14.06
CA ALA A 48 1.51 4.97 12.70
C ALA A 48 0.74 3.95 11.85
N VAL A 49 -0.36 4.40 11.23
CA VAL A 49 -1.16 3.65 10.27
C VAL A 49 -0.26 3.06 9.18
N LYS A 50 -0.32 1.74 8.97
CA LYS A 50 0.49 1.07 7.96
C LYS A 50 -0.10 1.22 6.58
N LYS A 51 0.75 1.59 5.61
CA LYS A 51 0.40 1.57 4.19
C LYS A 51 0.52 0.16 3.65
N VAL A 52 -0.62 -0.43 3.29
CA VAL A 52 -0.71 -1.80 2.76
C VAL A 52 -0.99 -1.69 1.27
N MET A 53 -0.16 -2.29 0.44
CA MET A 53 -0.38 -2.38 -1.01
C MET A 53 -0.91 -3.78 -1.37
N PRO A 54 -2.22 -3.94 -1.68
CA PRO A 54 -2.71 -5.12 -2.35
C PRO A 54 -2.23 -5.13 -3.80
N LEU A 55 -1.23 -5.95 -4.11
CA LEU A 55 -0.60 -6.06 -5.42
C LEU A 55 -0.99 -7.37 -6.10
N GLY A 56 -1.47 -7.31 -7.35
CA GLY A 56 -1.80 -8.53 -8.06
C GLY A 56 -2.50 -8.33 -9.38
N ASP A 57 -3.27 -9.35 -9.76
CA ASP A 57 -4.02 -9.39 -11.01
C ASP A 57 -5.53 -9.13 -10.81
N SER A 58 -6.39 -9.77 -11.62
CA SER A 58 -7.85 -9.70 -11.52
C SER A 58 -8.38 -10.16 -10.16
N ILE A 59 -7.72 -11.11 -9.51
CA ILE A 59 -8.12 -11.63 -8.21
C ILE A 59 -7.97 -10.54 -7.13
N THR A 60 -6.96 -9.68 -7.24
CA THR A 60 -6.80 -8.51 -6.37
C THR A 60 -7.64 -7.32 -6.85
N GLN A 61 -7.73 -7.06 -8.15
CA GLN A 61 -8.51 -5.94 -8.68
C GLN A 61 -10.00 -6.06 -8.36
N GLY A 62 -10.56 -7.27 -8.47
CA GLY A 62 -12.00 -7.45 -8.46
C GLY A 62 -12.67 -6.89 -9.72
N ALA A 63 -14.00 -6.91 -9.73
CA ALA A 63 -14.83 -6.43 -10.84
C ALA A 63 -15.86 -5.43 -10.32
N SER A 64 -16.58 -4.77 -11.24
CA SER A 64 -17.72 -3.92 -10.89
C SER A 64 -18.67 -4.62 -9.90
N GLY A 65 -18.85 -4.03 -8.72
CA GLY A 65 -19.69 -4.61 -7.65
C GLY A 65 -19.08 -5.81 -6.89
N ARG A 66 -17.80 -6.13 -7.11
CA ARG A 66 -17.05 -7.22 -6.46
C ARG A 66 -15.68 -6.70 -6.03
N ALA A 67 -15.60 -6.16 -4.82
CA ALA A 67 -14.42 -5.50 -4.28
C ALA A 67 -13.25 -6.44 -3.88
N SER A 68 -13.23 -7.68 -4.38
CA SER A 68 -12.21 -8.70 -4.06
C SER A 68 -12.18 -9.07 -2.57
N TYR A 69 -11.25 -9.94 -2.18
CA TYR A 69 -10.91 -10.24 -0.79
C TYR A 69 -10.59 -8.99 0.03
N ARG A 70 -10.24 -7.87 -0.62
CA ARG A 70 -9.86 -6.60 0.04
C ARG A 70 -10.96 -6.07 0.94
N CYS A 71 -12.23 -6.20 0.54
CA CYS A 71 -13.33 -5.74 1.39
C CYS A 71 -13.45 -6.57 2.68
N ALA A 72 -13.43 -7.90 2.58
CA ALA A 72 -13.46 -8.78 3.74
C ALA A 72 -12.21 -8.63 4.62
N LEU A 73 -11.05 -8.37 4.01
CA LEU A 73 -9.81 -8.07 4.71
C LEU A 73 -9.93 -6.76 5.50
N TRP A 74 -10.45 -5.70 4.88
CA TRP A 74 -10.70 -4.42 5.53
C TRP A 74 -11.58 -4.58 6.78
N GLN A 75 -12.70 -5.31 6.67
CA GLN A 75 -13.56 -5.59 7.81
C GLN A 75 -12.82 -6.31 8.94
N LYS A 76 -11.94 -7.26 8.63
CA LYS A 76 -11.14 -7.99 9.63
C LYS A 76 -10.13 -7.08 10.32
N ILE A 77 -9.47 -6.20 9.58
CA ILE A 77 -8.54 -5.19 10.13
C ILE A 77 -9.28 -4.30 11.14
N GLN A 78 -10.44 -3.76 10.74
CA GLN A 78 -11.25 -2.91 11.61
C GLN A 78 -11.76 -3.66 12.84
N ALA A 79 -12.27 -4.88 12.67
CA ALA A 79 -12.73 -5.72 13.77
C ALA A 79 -11.60 -6.13 14.73
N GLY A 80 -10.36 -6.16 14.25
CA GLY A 80 -9.16 -6.39 15.06
C GLY A 80 -8.73 -5.18 15.90
N GLY A 81 -9.34 -4.01 15.69
CA GLY A 81 -8.95 -2.76 16.37
C GLY A 81 -7.70 -2.09 15.76
N SER A 82 -7.19 -2.61 14.64
CA SER A 82 -6.09 -2.03 13.89
C SER A 82 -6.59 -1.07 12.80
N SER A 83 -5.69 -0.25 12.27
CA SER A 83 -5.96 0.63 11.14
C SER A 83 -4.96 0.36 10.02
N ALA A 84 -5.39 0.55 8.78
CA ALA A 84 -4.54 0.44 7.60
C ALA A 84 -4.92 1.54 6.61
N ASP A 85 -3.96 1.94 5.79
CA ASP A 85 -4.14 2.77 4.61
C ASP A 85 -3.86 1.87 3.41
N PHE A 86 -4.90 1.50 2.65
CA PHE A 86 -4.66 0.75 1.42
C PHE A 86 -4.09 1.72 0.38
N VAL A 87 -3.04 1.30 -0.32
CA VAL A 87 -2.36 2.17 -1.29
C VAL A 87 -2.20 1.48 -2.62
N GLY A 88 -2.30 2.27 -3.68
CA GLY A 88 -2.08 1.85 -5.06
C GLY A 88 -2.64 2.86 -6.05
N SER A 89 -2.36 2.66 -7.33
CA SER A 89 -2.77 3.57 -8.39
C SER A 89 -4.24 3.44 -8.78
N LEU A 90 -4.91 2.35 -8.39
CA LEU A 90 -6.29 2.06 -8.76
C LEU A 90 -7.23 2.10 -7.55
N THR A 91 -8.46 2.55 -7.79
CA THR A 91 -9.56 2.56 -6.81
C THR A 91 -10.79 1.78 -7.31
N GLY A 92 -10.85 1.47 -8.60
CA GLY A 92 -11.97 0.80 -9.26
C GLY A 92 -11.69 -0.66 -9.61
N GLY A 93 -12.77 -1.44 -9.69
CA GLY A 93 -12.72 -2.81 -10.19
C GLY A 93 -12.68 -2.83 -11.71
N HIS A 94 -12.46 -4.01 -12.29
CA HIS A 94 -12.57 -4.16 -13.73
C HIS A 94 -14.01 -3.83 -14.18
N GLY A 95 -14.14 -2.87 -15.09
CA GLY A 95 -15.43 -2.44 -15.65
C GLY A 95 -16.32 -1.62 -14.71
N GLY A 96 -15.82 -1.11 -13.57
CA GLY A 96 -16.62 -0.22 -12.72
C GLY A 96 -16.10 -0.02 -11.30
N ALA A 97 -16.96 0.44 -10.40
CA ALA A 97 -16.58 0.76 -9.03
C ALA A 97 -16.36 -0.50 -8.18
N ASN A 98 -15.33 -0.48 -7.32
CA ASN A 98 -15.14 -1.43 -6.24
C ASN A 98 -15.90 -0.93 -5.01
N SER A 99 -17.13 -1.41 -4.84
CA SER A 99 -17.94 -1.14 -3.65
C SER A 99 -18.40 -2.46 -3.05
N CYS A 100 -18.51 -2.49 -1.72
CA CYS A 100 -19.04 -3.63 -0.97
C CYS A 100 -19.96 -3.22 0.19
N GLY A 101 -20.42 -1.96 0.21
CA GLY A 101 -21.34 -1.45 1.25
C GLY A 101 -20.74 -1.29 2.65
N VAL A 102 -19.44 -1.58 2.83
CA VAL A 102 -18.74 -1.40 4.10
C VAL A 102 -18.34 0.06 4.26
N SER A 103 -18.79 0.67 5.37
CA SER A 103 -18.44 2.06 5.70
C SER A 103 -16.93 2.21 5.87
N GLY A 104 -16.37 3.24 5.25
CA GLY A 104 -14.96 3.56 5.33
C GLY A 104 -14.04 2.54 4.65
N PHE A 105 -14.55 1.66 3.78
CA PHE A 105 -13.69 0.77 2.99
C PHE A 105 -12.72 1.59 2.14
N ASP A 106 -11.43 1.41 2.40
CA ASP A 106 -10.39 1.96 1.54
C ASP A 106 -10.29 1.14 0.25
N VAL A 107 -10.67 1.77 -0.85
CA VAL A 107 -10.82 1.12 -2.15
C VAL A 107 -9.50 1.01 -2.92
N GLN A 108 -8.42 1.63 -2.44
CA GLN A 108 -7.15 1.66 -3.16
C GLN A 108 -6.51 0.28 -3.29
N HIS A 109 -5.86 0.03 -4.43
CA HIS A 109 -5.12 -1.21 -4.69
C HIS A 109 -4.18 -1.06 -5.90
N GLU A 110 -3.34 -2.06 -6.07
CA GLU A 110 -2.47 -2.26 -7.24
C GLU A 110 -2.77 -3.63 -7.93
N GLY A 111 -4.04 -4.05 -7.91
CA GLY A 111 -4.55 -5.16 -8.70
C GLY A 111 -4.87 -4.77 -10.16
N HIS A 112 -4.34 -5.50 -11.14
CA HIS A 112 -4.52 -5.22 -12.58
C HIS A 112 -5.04 -6.44 -13.35
N TRP A 113 -6.27 -6.36 -13.86
CA TRP A 113 -6.99 -7.46 -14.46
C TRP A 113 -6.30 -7.98 -15.73
N GLY A 114 -6.01 -9.28 -15.75
CA GLY A 114 -5.33 -9.95 -16.87
C GLY A 114 -3.82 -9.73 -16.94
N TRP A 115 -3.24 -8.94 -16.02
CA TRP A 115 -1.81 -8.66 -16.05
C TRP A 115 -0.98 -9.81 -15.51
N ARG A 116 0.20 -9.97 -16.11
CA ARG A 116 1.26 -10.90 -15.72
C ARG A 116 2.33 -10.21 -14.87
N ALA A 117 3.24 -11.02 -14.32
CA ALA A 117 4.36 -10.52 -13.52
C ALA A 117 5.28 -9.56 -14.29
N ASP A 118 5.61 -9.82 -15.55
CA ASP A 118 6.42 -8.93 -16.40
C ASP A 118 5.81 -7.52 -16.58
N GLN A 119 4.48 -7.46 -16.71
CA GLN A 119 3.76 -6.19 -16.90
C GLN A 119 3.72 -5.36 -15.60
N ILE A 120 3.48 -6.01 -14.46
CA ILE A 120 3.58 -5.38 -13.14
C ILE A 120 5.02 -4.91 -12.88
N LEU A 121 5.99 -5.77 -13.17
CA LEU A 121 7.41 -5.48 -13.01
C LEU A 121 7.77 -4.18 -13.74
N ALA A 122 7.30 -3.98 -14.97
CA ALA A 122 7.57 -2.76 -15.74
C ALA A 122 7.11 -1.46 -15.05
N GLN A 123 6.13 -1.51 -14.15
CA GLN A 123 5.51 -0.34 -13.53
C GLN A 123 5.83 -0.16 -12.03
N ILE A 124 6.14 -1.25 -11.33
CA ILE A 124 6.13 -1.28 -9.86
C ILE A 124 7.08 -0.26 -9.21
N SER A 125 8.20 0.10 -9.85
CA SER A 125 9.11 1.13 -9.33
C SER A 125 8.41 2.48 -9.16
N THR A 126 7.58 2.88 -10.12
CA THR A 126 6.84 4.15 -10.06
C THR A 126 5.78 4.11 -8.97
N TRP A 127 4.99 3.04 -8.92
CA TRP A 127 3.94 2.89 -7.91
C TRP A 127 4.50 2.83 -6.50
N ALA A 128 5.58 2.07 -6.29
CA ALA A 128 6.25 1.96 -5.00
C ALA A 128 6.90 3.28 -4.57
N ALA A 129 7.49 4.05 -5.49
CA ALA A 129 8.05 5.36 -5.18
C ALA A 129 6.96 6.36 -4.74
N ASN A 130 5.79 6.33 -5.38
CA ASN A 130 4.69 7.23 -5.07
C ASN A 130 4.00 6.90 -3.74
N THR A 131 3.79 5.62 -3.47
CA THR A 131 2.99 5.17 -2.31
C THR A 131 3.86 4.79 -1.12
N ARG A 132 5.11 4.36 -1.34
CA ARG A 132 6.06 3.86 -0.33
C ARG A 132 5.38 2.92 0.69
N PRO A 133 4.88 1.75 0.28
CA PRO A 133 4.14 0.87 1.17
C PRO A 133 5.02 0.32 2.30
N ASP A 134 4.43 0.10 3.47
CA ASP A 134 5.04 -0.60 4.61
C ASP A 134 4.83 -2.12 4.50
N ILE A 135 3.71 -2.51 3.89
CA ILE A 135 3.31 -3.91 3.67
C ILE A 135 2.92 -4.08 2.21
N ALA A 136 3.39 -5.15 1.55
CA ALA A 136 2.91 -5.58 0.24
C ALA A 136 2.26 -6.96 0.33
N LEU A 137 1.03 -7.09 -0.17
CA LEU A 137 0.34 -8.37 -0.32
C LEU A 137 0.41 -8.77 -1.79
N ILE A 138 1.22 -9.77 -2.13
CA ILE A 138 1.49 -10.13 -3.53
C ILE A 138 0.74 -11.43 -3.86
N HIS A 139 -0.30 -11.32 -4.69
CA HIS A 139 -0.97 -12.46 -5.34
C HIS A 139 -0.93 -12.26 -6.85
N LEU A 140 0.09 -12.85 -7.48
CA LEU A 140 0.44 -12.58 -8.88
C LEU A 140 1.13 -13.80 -9.51
N GLY A 141 0.82 -14.07 -10.77
CA GLY A 141 1.36 -15.21 -11.53
C GLY A 141 0.28 -16.12 -12.12
N SER A 142 -1.00 -15.92 -11.76
CA SER A 142 -2.10 -16.72 -12.32
C SER A 142 -2.15 -16.57 -13.84
N ASN A 143 -2.12 -15.33 -14.32
CA ASN A 143 -2.13 -15.00 -15.74
C ASN A 143 -0.91 -15.52 -16.49
N ASP A 144 0.27 -15.49 -15.88
CA ASP A 144 1.48 -16.08 -16.44
C ASP A 144 1.25 -17.55 -16.78
N MET A 145 0.71 -18.32 -15.82
CA MET A 145 0.44 -19.74 -16.01
C MET A 145 -0.69 -19.99 -17.01
N PHE A 146 -1.72 -19.14 -17.04
CA PHE A 146 -2.80 -19.25 -18.02
C PHE A 146 -2.37 -18.88 -19.45
N GLN A 147 -1.39 -17.99 -19.59
CA GLN A 147 -0.92 -17.48 -20.88
C GLN A 147 0.32 -18.22 -21.40
N GLY A 148 0.82 -19.23 -20.66
CA GLY A 148 1.90 -20.09 -21.09
C GLY A 148 3.31 -19.56 -20.79
N ASN A 149 3.46 -18.55 -19.93
CA ASN A 149 4.75 -18.13 -19.42
C ASN A 149 5.34 -19.24 -18.54
N THR A 150 6.67 -19.30 -18.47
CA THR A 150 7.36 -20.34 -17.70
C THR A 150 7.32 -20.01 -16.21
N VAL A 151 7.29 -21.04 -15.36
CA VAL A 151 7.41 -20.87 -13.90
C VAL A 151 8.71 -20.13 -13.55
N ASP A 152 9.81 -20.41 -14.24
CA ASP A 152 11.11 -19.78 -13.96
C ASP A 152 11.12 -18.28 -14.28
N SER A 153 10.59 -17.86 -15.43
CA SER A 153 10.48 -16.43 -15.76
C SER A 153 9.62 -15.68 -14.74
N THR A 154 8.46 -16.23 -14.39
CA THR A 154 7.55 -15.58 -13.44
C THR A 154 8.16 -15.50 -12.03
N ILE A 155 8.89 -16.53 -11.58
CA ILE A 155 9.61 -16.48 -10.29
C ILE A 155 10.73 -15.42 -10.33
N GLN A 156 11.45 -15.29 -11.45
CA GLN A 156 12.47 -14.26 -11.63
C GLN A 156 11.86 -12.85 -11.65
N GLU A 157 10.69 -12.67 -12.24
CA GLU A 157 9.99 -11.39 -12.28
C GLU A 157 9.47 -11.00 -10.89
N LEU A 158 8.86 -11.93 -10.14
CA LEU A 158 8.46 -11.72 -8.75
C LEU A 158 9.65 -11.38 -7.84
N SER A 159 10.79 -12.06 -8.06
CA SER A 159 12.06 -11.74 -7.40
C SER A 159 12.48 -10.28 -7.63
N GLN A 160 12.35 -9.77 -8.86
CA GLN A 160 12.68 -8.38 -9.19
C GLN A 160 11.63 -7.37 -8.68
N ILE A 161 10.34 -7.75 -8.66
CA ILE A 161 9.28 -6.94 -8.05
C ILE A 161 9.59 -6.68 -6.57
N ILE A 162 10.00 -7.71 -5.83
CA ILE A 162 10.43 -7.61 -4.44
C ILE A 162 11.61 -6.62 -4.29
N ASP A 163 12.60 -6.70 -5.17
CA ASP A 163 13.76 -5.80 -5.14
C ASP A 163 13.36 -4.34 -5.40
N ARG A 164 12.42 -4.10 -6.33
CA ARG A 164 11.91 -2.75 -6.64
C ARG A 164 11.06 -2.16 -5.52
N LEU A 165 10.27 -2.97 -4.83
CA LEU A 165 9.55 -2.56 -3.62
C LEU A 165 10.52 -2.12 -2.52
N ARG A 166 11.59 -2.88 -2.30
CA ARG A 166 12.64 -2.56 -1.32
C ARG A 166 13.43 -1.31 -1.66
N ALA A 167 13.63 -1.02 -2.95
CA ALA A 167 14.26 0.22 -3.38
C ALA A 167 13.48 1.46 -2.92
N ALA A 168 12.14 1.37 -2.82
CA ALA A 168 11.30 2.45 -2.31
C ALA A 168 11.18 2.45 -0.78
N ASN A 169 11.15 1.28 -0.15
CA ASN A 169 11.15 1.11 1.30
C ASN A 169 12.02 -0.10 1.71
N PRO A 170 13.25 0.12 2.22
CA PRO A 170 14.15 -0.97 2.62
C PRO A 170 13.62 -1.84 3.77
N ASN A 171 12.59 -1.39 4.50
CA ASN A 171 11.98 -2.08 5.64
C ASN A 171 10.60 -2.67 5.31
N ILE A 172 10.19 -2.68 4.04
CA ILE A 172 8.88 -3.21 3.65
C ILE A 172 8.73 -4.68 4.08
N GLN A 173 7.59 -5.02 4.67
CA GLN A 173 7.22 -6.41 4.94
C GLN A 173 6.45 -6.96 3.74
N ILE A 174 6.91 -8.08 3.20
CA ILE A 174 6.33 -8.65 1.98
C ILE A 174 5.63 -9.94 2.35
N PHE A 175 4.36 -10.05 1.98
CA PHE A 175 3.58 -11.26 2.11
C PHE A 175 3.30 -11.81 0.72
N LEU A 176 3.99 -12.89 0.36
CA LEU A 176 3.97 -13.49 -0.96
C LEU A 176 3.04 -14.72 -0.97
N ALA A 177 1.96 -14.64 -1.74
CA ALA A 177 0.97 -15.70 -1.77
C ALA A 177 1.44 -16.90 -2.61
N GLN A 178 1.17 -18.11 -2.13
CA GLN A 178 0.81 -19.19 -3.05
C GLN A 178 -0.55 -18.85 -3.66
N LEU A 179 -0.73 -19.08 -4.95
CA LEU A 179 -1.97 -18.77 -5.67
C LEU A 179 -3.11 -19.68 -5.21
N ILE A 180 -4.35 -19.22 -5.39
CA ILE A 180 -5.54 -20.06 -5.26
C ILE A 180 -5.57 -21.07 -6.44
N PRO A 181 -6.22 -22.24 -6.30
CA PRO A 181 -6.45 -23.12 -7.44
C PRO A 181 -7.44 -22.51 -8.43
N ALA A 182 -7.34 -22.94 -9.70
CA ALA A 182 -8.31 -22.66 -10.75
C ALA A 182 -8.72 -23.97 -11.44
N THR A 183 -9.94 -24.04 -11.97
CA THR A 183 -10.48 -25.27 -12.58
C THR A 183 -9.86 -25.58 -13.94
N ASN A 184 -9.22 -24.61 -14.58
CA ASN A 184 -8.72 -24.68 -15.95
C ASN A 184 -7.19 -24.72 -16.06
N SER A 185 -6.44 -24.86 -14.95
CA SER A 185 -4.98 -24.95 -15.01
C SER A 185 -4.38 -25.80 -13.90
N SER A 186 -3.61 -26.82 -14.31
CA SER A 186 -2.76 -27.60 -13.40
C SER A 186 -1.39 -26.96 -13.16
N ALA A 187 -0.97 -25.98 -13.98
CA ALA A 187 0.34 -25.34 -13.90
C ALA A 187 0.53 -24.53 -12.60
N LEU A 188 -0.58 -24.05 -12.02
CA LEU A 188 -0.58 -23.29 -10.75
C LEU A 188 0.06 -24.08 -9.60
N GLN A 189 -0.09 -25.41 -9.56
CA GLN A 189 0.51 -26.22 -8.50
C GLN A 189 2.03 -26.25 -8.59
N GLY A 190 2.58 -26.41 -9.80
CA GLY A 190 4.03 -26.37 -10.03
C GLY A 190 4.63 -24.99 -9.72
N PHE A 191 3.91 -23.92 -10.06
CA PHE A 191 4.27 -22.57 -9.66
C PHE A 191 4.28 -22.39 -8.13
N ASN A 192 3.23 -22.82 -7.44
CA ASN A 192 3.12 -22.69 -5.98
C ASN A 192 4.21 -23.43 -5.21
N GLN A 193 4.77 -24.50 -5.77
CA GLN A 193 5.91 -25.21 -5.17
C GLN A 193 7.20 -24.38 -5.14
N ARG A 194 7.31 -23.34 -5.98
CA ARG A 194 8.49 -22.47 -6.07
C ARG A 194 8.43 -21.26 -5.14
N ILE A 195 7.23 -20.86 -4.70
CA ILE A 195 7.02 -19.69 -3.84
C ILE A 195 7.79 -19.77 -2.51
N PRO A 196 7.82 -20.90 -1.76
CA PRO A 196 8.60 -20.97 -0.53
C PRO A 196 10.11 -20.77 -0.74
N GLY A 197 10.65 -21.32 -1.83
CA GLY A 197 12.06 -21.14 -2.19
C GLY A 197 12.38 -19.67 -2.53
N LEU A 198 11.52 -19.02 -3.32
CA LEU A 198 11.66 -17.59 -3.62
C LEU A 198 11.61 -16.74 -2.34
N ALA A 199 10.59 -16.93 -1.51
CA ALA A 199 10.44 -16.18 -0.26
C ALA A 199 11.66 -16.35 0.65
N SER A 200 12.11 -17.59 0.86
CA SER A 200 13.30 -17.87 1.67
C SER A 200 14.56 -17.20 1.10
N SER A 201 14.77 -17.25 -0.22
CA SER A 201 15.95 -16.65 -0.87
C SER A 201 15.96 -15.11 -0.79
N LYS A 202 14.79 -14.49 -0.70
CA LYS A 202 14.65 -13.02 -0.66
C LYS A 202 14.50 -12.48 0.74
N SER A 203 14.06 -13.26 1.73
CA SER A 203 13.78 -12.78 3.08
C SER A 203 15.05 -12.26 3.77
N THR A 204 14.92 -11.14 4.47
CA THR A 204 15.97 -10.54 5.30
C THR A 204 15.39 -10.11 6.65
N ALA A 205 16.23 -9.83 7.64
CA ALA A 205 15.76 -9.34 8.94
C ALA A 205 15.06 -7.97 8.85
N ALA A 206 15.55 -7.07 7.98
CA ALA A 206 14.99 -5.73 7.81
C ALA A 206 13.71 -5.70 6.96
N SER A 207 13.65 -6.56 5.95
CA SER A 207 12.50 -6.71 5.04
C SER A 207 12.18 -8.20 4.90
N PRO A 208 11.36 -8.77 5.79
CA PRO A 208 10.99 -10.17 5.72
C PRO A 208 10.06 -10.44 4.52
N VAL A 209 10.21 -11.64 3.94
CA VAL A 209 9.26 -12.18 2.95
C VAL A 209 8.58 -13.41 3.56
N THR A 210 7.29 -13.29 3.85
CA THR A 210 6.47 -14.32 4.48
C THR A 210 5.56 -14.97 3.43
N VAL A 211 5.57 -16.30 3.35
CA VAL A 211 4.66 -17.03 2.46
C VAL A 211 3.25 -17.03 3.05
N VAL A 212 2.25 -16.70 2.24
CA VAL A 212 0.83 -16.86 2.58
C VAL A 212 0.24 -17.94 1.70
N ASP A 213 -0.02 -19.11 2.28
CA ASP A 213 -0.71 -20.19 1.58
C ASP A 213 -2.16 -19.74 1.31
N GLN A 214 -2.54 -19.46 0.06
CA GLN A 214 -3.94 -19.26 -0.35
C GLN A 214 -4.54 -20.51 -1.01
N TRP A 215 -3.76 -21.59 -1.12
CA TRP A 215 -4.12 -22.79 -1.86
C TRP A 215 -4.91 -23.79 -1.01
N THR A 216 -4.37 -24.15 0.17
CA THR A 216 -4.93 -25.23 0.99
C THR A 216 -6.37 -24.90 1.41
N GLY A 217 -7.30 -25.85 1.25
CA GLY A 217 -8.70 -25.65 1.67
C GLY A 217 -9.51 -24.66 0.82
N PHE A 218 -8.92 -24.12 -0.25
CA PHE A 218 -9.63 -23.41 -1.31
C PHE A 218 -10.08 -24.42 -2.37
N ASN A 219 -11.34 -24.38 -2.75
CA ASN A 219 -11.96 -25.26 -3.74
C ASN A 219 -12.39 -24.41 -4.94
N ALA A 220 -11.67 -24.54 -6.06
CA ALA A 220 -11.93 -23.74 -7.24
C ALA A 220 -13.36 -23.87 -7.77
N GLN A 221 -14.01 -25.03 -7.62
CA GLN A 221 -15.37 -25.24 -8.10
C GLN A 221 -16.44 -24.52 -7.25
N THR A 222 -16.22 -24.40 -5.93
CA THR A 222 -17.24 -23.84 -5.02
C THR A 222 -16.90 -22.44 -4.51
N ASP A 223 -15.63 -22.06 -4.52
CA ASP A 223 -15.14 -20.79 -3.98
C ASP A 223 -14.89 -19.75 -5.07
N THR A 224 -15.12 -20.08 -6.35
CA THR A 224 -15.09 -19.14 -7.48
C THR A 224 -16.45 -19.03 -8.13
N TYR A 225 -16.67 -18.02 -8.96
CA TYR A 225 -17.91 -17.90 -9.76
C TYR A 225 -17.76 -18.34 -11.22
N ASP A 226 -16.53 -18.52 -11.70
CA ASP A 226 -16.22 -18.90 -13.09
C ASP A 226 -15.09 -19.93 -13.22
N GLY A 227 -14.64 -20.51 -12.10
CA GLY A 227 -13.51 -21.43 -12.05
C GLY A 227 -12.15 -20.77 -11.79
N ILE A 228 -12.08 -19.43 -11.77
CA ILE A 228 -10.83 -18.65 -11.59
C ILE A 228 -10.99 -17.61 -10.48
N HIS A 229 -12.03 -16.79 -10.57
CA HIS A 229 -12.19 -15.60 -9.75
C HIS A 229 -13.02 -15.90 -8.50
N PRO A 230 -12.53 -15.56 -7.30
CA PRO A 230 -13.23 -15.82 -6.05
C PRO A 230 -14.66 -15.27 -6.03
N ASN A 231 -15.57 -16.07 -5.50
CA ASN A 231 -16.88 -15.60 -5.05
C ASN A 231 -16.78 -15.15 -3.56
N PRO A 232 -17.85 -14.63 -2.93
CA PRO A 232 -17.76 -14.14 -1.55
C PRO A 232 -17.22 -15.16 -0.54
N ALA A 233 -17.46 -16.46 -0.73
CA ALA A 233 -16.91 -17.50 0.15
C ALA A 233 -15.39 -17.65 -0.04
N GLY A 234 -14.92 -17.66 -1.28
CA GLY A 234 -13.48 -17.67 -1.60
C GLY A 234 -12.78 -16.40 -1.13
N GLU A 235 -13.37 -15.23 -1.36
CA GLU A 235 -12.85 -13.94 -0.90
C GLU A 235 -12.70 -13.91 0.63
N ALA A 236 -13.67 -14.45 1.37
CA ALA A 236 -13.60 -14.55 2.83
C ALA A 236 -12.45 -15.45 3.31
N LYS A 237 -12.21 -16.59 2.64
CA LYS A 237 -11.06 -17.47 2.93
C LYS A 237 -9.74 -16.76 2.69
N MET A 238 -9.63 -16.06 1.55
CA MET A 238 -8.43 -15.31 1.21
C MET A 238 -8.15 -14.19 2.21
N ALA A 239 -9.20 -13.44 2.56
CA ALA A 239 -9.13 -12.35 3.53
C ALA A 239 -8.69 -12.83 4.92
N GLU A 240 -9.20 -13.99 5.38
CA GLU A 240 -8.77 -14.58 6.65
C GLU A 240 -7.27 -14.90 6.64
N ARG A 241 -6.78 -15.56 5.59
CA ARG A 241 -5.36 -15.92 5.46
C ARG A 241 -4.45 -14.70 5.40
N TRP A 242 -4.85 -13.67 4.66
CA TRP A 242 -4.14 -12.39 4.66
C TRP A 242 -4.13 -11.74 6.03
N TYR A 243 -5.28 -11.63 6.68
CA TYR A 243 -5.40 -10.99 7.99
C TYR A 243 -4.53 -11.69 9.04
N GLN A 244 -4.58 -13.03 9.11
CA GLN A 244 -3.74 -13.79 10.05
C GLN A 244 -2.25 -13.56 9.81
N ALA A 245 -1.84 -13.40 8.54
CA ALA A 245 -0.46 -13.13 8.19
C ALA A 245 0.00 -11.72 8.62
N ILE A 246 -0.85 -10.70 8.43
CA ILE A 246 -0.43 -9.31 8.59
C ILE A 246 -0.78 -8.68 9.94
N ARG A 247 -1.66 -9.27 10.74
CA ARG A 247 -2.19 -8.65 11.97
C ARG A 247 -1.14 -8.22 13.00
N SER A 248 0.02 -8.88 13.06
CA SER A 248 1.12 -8.49 13.95
C SER A 248 1.96 -7.34 13.40
N SER A 249 1.75 -6.99 12.14
CA SER A 249 2.46 -5.94 11.42
C SER A 249 1.64 -4.66 11.29
N LEU A 250 0.35 -4.70 11.65
CA LEU A 250 -0.62 -3.61 11.63
C LEU A 250 -0.70 -2.84 12.95
#